data_AF-A0A5P1EIF3-F1
#
_entry.id   AF-A0A5P1EIF3-F1
#
_cell.length_a   1.000
_cell.length_b   1.000
_cell.length_c   1.000
_cell.angle_alpha   90.00
_cell.angle_beta   90.00
_cell.angle_gamma   90.00
#
_symmetry.space_group_name_H-M   'P 1'
#
loop_
_entity.id
_entity.type
_entity.pdbx_description
1 polymer ?
#
loop_
_entity_poly.entity_id
_entity_poly.type
_entity_poly.pdbx_seq_one_letter_code
_entity_poly.pdbx_strand_id
1 'polypeptide(L)'
;MPIFFLLATISTSLALIFASLSTSVIISKRRRRRRSIGFFHPYTNDGGGGERVLWCAVRAVQEEDPDLEVSVFTGDDATPESLSSRALDRFGVQLLRPPMARAKPTSYEAVSMSLALIFASLSMSVIVSRRRRRRRSVRFFHPYTNDGGGGERVLWCAVSAVQEEDPDLEVLVFTGDDATPESLSSRALD
;
A
#
# COMPACT_ATOMS: atom_id res chain seq x y z
N MET A 1 32.44 -8.61 43.99
CA MET A 1 32.24 -7.24 43.47
C MET A 1 32.75 -7.04 42.03
N PRO A 2 34.01 -7.35 41.66
CA PRO A 2 34.51 -7.06 40.30
C PRO A 2 33.84 -7.88 39.19
N ILE A 3 33.47 -9.13 39.47
CA ILE A 3 32.79 -10.02 38.52
C ILE A 3 31.41 -9.48 38.12
N PHE A 4 30.68 -8.85 39.05
CA PHE A 4 29.37 -8.26 38.76
C PHE A 4 29.48 -7.07 37.80
N PHE A 5 30.49 -6.21 37.98
CA PHE A 5 30.78 -5.11 37.07
C PHE A 5 31.21 -5.61 35.68
N LEU A 6 32.01 -6.67 35.62
CA LEU A 6 32.40 -7.29 34.35
C LEU A 6 31.19 -7.88 33.60
N LEU A 7 30.31 -8.60 34.29
CA LEU A 7 29.10 -9.16 33.67
C LEU A 7 28.12 -8.07 33.22
N ALA A 8 27.99 -6.98 33.98
CA ALA A 8 27.15 -5.84 33.61
C ALA A 8 27.68 -5.09 32.37
N THR A 9 29.00 -4.90 32.26
CA THR A 9 29.63 -4.25 31.09
C THR A 9 29.52 -5.11 29.83
N ILE A 10 29.66 -6.42 29.95
CA ILE A 10 29.46 -7.35 28.81
C ILE A 10 28.00 -7.35 28.37
N SER A 11 27.05 -7.44 29.31
CA SER A 11 25.61 -7.46 29.01
C SER A 11 25.15 -6.16 28.32
N THR A 12 25.60 -5.01 28.81
CA THR A 12 25.30 -3.70 28.20
C THR A 12 25.92 -3.57 26.81
N SER A 13 27.17 -4.01 26.62
CA SER A 13 27.84 -3.98 25.31
C SER A 13 27.12 -4.87 24.29
N LEU A 14 26.70 -6.08 24.70
CA LEU A 14 25.95 -7.00 23.85
C LEU A 14 24.58 -6.43 23.45
N ALA A 15 23.89 -5.80 24.39
CA ALA A 15 22.61 -5.14 24.13
C ALA A 15 22.74 -3.98 23.11
N LEU A 16 23.80 -3.17 23.22
CA LEU A 16 24.06 -2.08 22.26
C LEU A 16 24.38 -2.61 20.86
N ILE A 17 25.19 -3.67 20.75
CA ILE A 17 25.51 -4.32 19.49
C ILE A 17 24.22 -4.87 18.84
N PHE A 18 23.41 -5.61 19.60
CA PHE A 18 22.15 -6.16 19.11
C PHE A 18 21.17 -5.06 18.64
N ALA A 19 21.06 -3.96 19.39
CA ALA A 19 20.25 -2.81 19.00
C ALA A 19 20.77 -2.15 17.71
N SER A 20 22.10 -2.02 17.54
CA SER A 20 22.71 -1.43 16.34
C SER A 20 22.49 -2.27 15.07
N LEU A 21 22.56 -3.60 15.18
CA LEU A 21 22.28 -4.54 14.10
C LEU A 21 20.79 -4.52 13.75
N SER A 22 19.92 -4.60 14.76
CA SER A 22 18.47 -4.59 14.58
C SER A 22 18.00 -3.28 13.94
N THR A 23 18.51 -2.13 14.39
CA THR A 23 18.21 -0.83 13.77
C THR A 23 18.72 -0.76 12.33
N SER A 24 19.91 -1.26 12.03
CA SER A 24 20.46 -1.30 10.66
C SER A 24 19.62 -2.17 9.71
N VAL A 25 19.16 -3.34 10.16
CA VAL A 25 18.25 -4.21 9.41
C VAL A 25 16.88 -3.54 9.21
N ILE A 26 16.33 -2.91 10.24
CA ILE A 26 15.05 -2.19 10.15
C ILE A 26 15.18 -0.99 9.20
N ILE A 27 16.28 -0.23 9.26
CA ILE A 27 16.54 0.93 8.39
C ILE A 27 16.72 0.48 6.95
N SER A 28 17.48 -0.59 6.69
CA SER A 28 17.65 -1.12 5.33
C SER A 28 16.33 -1.66 4.76
N LYS A 29 15.54 -2.39 5.56
CA LYS A 29 14.18 -2.82 5.17
C LYS A 29 13.25 -1.63 4.93
N ARG A 30 13.36 -0.54 5.71
CA ARG A 30 12.60 0.71 5.50
C ARG A 30 13.01 1.44 4.22
N ARG A 31 14.31 1.50 3.90
CA ARG A 31 14.80 2.07 2.64
C ARG A 31 14.30 1.30 1.41
N ARG A 32 14.03 0.01 1.56
CA ARG A 32 13.45 -0.85 0.51
C ARG A 32 11.93 -0.73 0.36
N ARG A 33 11.24 0.10 1.15
CA ARG A 33 9.80 0.32 0.94
C ARG A 33 9.61 1.09 -0.38
N ARG A 34 9.25 0.36 -1.44
CA ARG A 34 8.92 0.93 -2.74
C ARG A 34 7.66 1.77 -2.64
N ARG A 35 7.64 2.85 -3.41
CA ARG A 35 6.44 3.65 -3.63
C ARG A 35 5.54 2.84 -4.56
N SER A 36 4.24 2.94 -4.37
CA SER A 36 3.25 2.31 -5.24
C SER A 36 2.08 3.25 -5.49
N ILE A 37 1.37 3.00 -6.57
CA ILE A 37 0.12 3.66 -6.94
C ILE A 37 -0.90 2.62 -7.39
N GLY A 38 -2.13 2.80 -6.96
CA GLY A 38 -3.25 1.93 -7.29
C GLY A 38 -4.24 2.63 -8.21
N PHE A 39 -4.69 1.95 -9.25
CA PHE A 39 -5.83 2.35 -10.07
C PHE A 39 -6.99 1.39 -9.81
N PHE A 40 -8.21 1.92 -9.73
CA PHE A 40 -9.41 1.13 -9.46
C PHE A 40 -10.34 1.20 -10.65
N HIS A 41 -10.82 0.04 -11.09
CA HIS A 41 -11.79 -0.04 -12.18
C HIS A 41 -12.66 -1.28 -11.99
N PRO A 42 -14.00 -1.16 -11.94
CA PRO A 42 -14.88 -2.28 -11.57
C PRO A 42 -14.73 -3.48 -12.50
N TYR A 43 -14.66 -3.21 -13.80
CA TYR A 43 -14.56 -4.22 -14.85
C TYR A 43 -13.59 -3.73 -15.90
N THR A 44 -12.52 -4.48 -16.12
CA THR A 44 -11.47 -4.15 -17.09
C THR A 44 -11.64 -4.94 -18.39
N ASN A 45 -12.82 -5.51 -18.61
CA ASN A 45 -13.18 -6.40 -19.71
C ASN A 45 -14.41 -5.94 -20.50
N ASP A 46 -14.95 -4.74 -20.26
CA ASP A 46 -16.17 -4.23 -20.91
C ASP A 46 -15.89 -3.46 -22.21
N GLY A 47 -14.66 -2.99 -22.42
CA GLY A 47 -14.27 -2.24 -23.62
C GLY A 47 -14.75 -0.78 -23.63
N GLY A 48 -15.09 -0.22 -22.46
CA GLY A 48 -15.65 1.13 -22.35
C GLY A 48 -14.62 2.27 -22.46
N GLY A 49 -15.09 3.50 -22.64
CA GLY A 49 -14.22 4.68 -22.70
C GLY A 49 -13.41 4.93 -21.42
N GLY A 50 -13.97 4.56 -20.24
CA GLY A 50 -13.29 4.65 -18.95
C GLY A 50 -12.04 3.77 -18.86
N GLU A 51 -12.07 2.58 -19.47
CA GLU A 51 -10.91 1.68 -19.52
C GLU A 51 -9.78 2.27 -20.37
N ARG A 52 -10.10 2.96 -21.48
CA ARG A 52 -9.07 3.65 -22.27
C ARG A 52 -8.36 4.71 -21.43
N VAL A 53 -9.12 5.47 -20.63
CA VAL A 53 -8.55 6.47 -19.71
C VAL A 53 -7.67 5.80 -18.66
N LEU A 54 -8.14 4.70 -18.06
CA LEU A 54 -7.36 3.89 -17.12
C LEU A 54 -6.01 3.47 -17.72
N TRP A 55 -5.99 2.85 -18.90
CA TRP A 55 -4.76 2.34 -19.50
C TRP A 55 -3.79 3.45 -19.89
N CYS A 56 -4.29 4.58 -20.41
CA CYS A 56 -3.47 5.76 -20.66
C CYS A 56 -2.86 6.31 -19.37
N ALA A 57 -3.61 6.35 -18.27
CA ALA A 57 -3.11 6.81 -16.98
C ALA A 57 -2.06 5.87 -16.38
N VAL A 58 -2.29 4.55 -16.43
CA VAL A 58 -1.33 3.52 -16.02
C VAL A 58 -0.02 3.68 -16.80
N ARG A 59 -0.10 3.84 -18.12
CA ARG A 59 1.06 4.04 -18.98
C ARG A 59 1.81 5.32 -18.64
N ALA A 60 1.11 6.45 -18.53
CA ALA A 60 1.72 7.74 -18.21
C ALA A 60 2.48 7.70 -16.86
N VAL A 61 1.91 7.02 -15.86
CA VAL A 61 2.56 6.82 -14.57
C VAL A 61 3.82 5.96 -14.68
N GLN A 62 3.78 4.89 -15.47
CA GLN A 62 4.96 4.04 -15.69
C GLN A 62 6.08 4.79 -16.43
N GLU A 63 5.72 5.69 -17.35
CA GLU A 63 6.67 6.55 -18.09
C GLU A 63 7.29 7.62 -17.18
N GLU A 64 6.51 8.21 -16.28
CA GLU A 64 6.96 9.26 -15.34
C GLU A 64 7.84 8.72 -14.20
N ASP A 65 7.46 7.60 -13.58
CA ASP A 65 8.25 6.96 -12.51
C ASP A 65 8.40 5.46 -12.79
N PRO A 66 9.46 5.06 -13.53
CA PRO A 66 9.75 3.68 -13.83
C PRO A 66 10.09 2.82 -12.60
N ASP A 67 10.31 3.38 -11.41
CA ASP A 67 10.54 2.60 -10.19
C ASP A 67 9.25 2.42 -9.36
N LEU A 68 8.17 3.09 -9.74
CA LEU A 68 6.88 3.07 -9.05
C LEU A 68 6.08 1.80 -9.34
N GLU A 69 5.74 1.04 -8.32
CA GLU A 69 4.86 -0.12 -8.46
C GLU A 69 3.44 0.33 -8.81
N VAL A 70 2.88 -0.17 -9.91
CA VAL A 70 1.52 0.17 -10.34
C VAL A 70 0.63 -1.05 -10.18
N SER A 71 -0.44 -0.90 -9.40
CA SER A 71 -1.44 -1.93 -9.17
C SER A 71 -2.77 -1.52 -9.80
N VAL A 72 -3.46 -2.46 -10.43
CA VAL A 72 -4.83 -2.28 -10.91
C VAL A 72 -5.72 -3.21 -10.10
N PHE A 73 -6.68 -2.62 -9.40
CA PHE A 73 -7.68 -3.31 -8.62
C PHE A 73 -8.97 -3.36 -9.41
N THR A 74 -9.43 -4.57 -9.68
CA THR A 74 -10.59 -4.84 -10.52
C THR A 74 -11.46 -5.92 -9.89
N GLY A 75 -12.75 -5.90 -10.19
CA GLY A 75 -13.68 -6.98 -9.84
C GLY A 75 -13.52 -8.20 -10.74
N ASP A 76 -12.76 -8.09 -11.81
CA ASP A 76 -12.44 -9.22 -12.69
C ASP A 76 -11.42 -10.16 -12.05
N ASP A 77 -11.58 -11.45 -12.35
CA ASP A 77 -10.46 -12.39 -12.24
C ASP A 77 -9.48 -12.10 -13.40
N ALA A 78 -8.44 -11.33 -13.10
CA ALA A 78 -7.46 -10.86 -14.07
C ALA A 78 -6.04 -11.05 -13.54
N THR A 79 -5.15 -11.52 -14.40
CA THR A 79 -3.70 -11.56 -14.15
C THR A 79 -3.03 -10.30 -14.71
N PRO A 80 -1.85 -9.90 -14.22
CA PRO A 80 -1.06 -8.79 -14.77
C PRO A 80 -0.89 -8.85 -16.30
N GLU A 81 -0.66 -10.05 -16.83
CA GLU A 81 -0.47 -10.30 -18.25
C GLU A 81 -1.78 -10.10 -19.01
N SER A 82 -2.89 -10.60 -18.46
CA SER A 82 -4.22 -10.41 -19.06
C SER A 82 -4.61 -8.93 -19.12
N LEU A 83 -4.28 -8.14 -18.10
CA LEU A 83 -4.54 -6.70 -18.08
C LEU A 83 -3.71 -5.97 -19.15
N SER A 84 -2.44 -6.36 -19.31
CA SER A 84 -1.55 -5.80 -20.33
C SER A 84 -2.02 -6.12 -21.74
N SER A 85 -2.45 -7.36 -21.99
CA SER A 85 -3.04 -7.79 -23.26
C SER A 85 -4.32 -7.00 -23.54
N ARG A 86 -5.22 -6.83 -22.57
CA ARG A 86 -6.46 -6.03 -22.76
C ARG A 86 -6.15 -4.58 -23.13
N ALA A 87 -5.17 -3.96 -22.46
CA ALA A 87 -4.73 -2.59 -22.76
C ALA A 87 -4.23 -2.46 -24.21
N LEU A 88 -3.42 -3.41 -24.66
CA LEU A 88 -2.88 -3.44 -26.01
C LEU A 88 -3.95 -3.77 -27.05
N ASP A 89 -4.64 -4.89 -26.89
CA ASP A 89 -5.51 -5.48 -27.91
C ASP A 89 -6.77 -4.64 -28.14
N ARG A 90 -7.33 -4.04 -27.07
CA ARG A 90 -8.58 -3.28 -27.18
C ARG A 90 -8.37 -1.79 -27.39
N PHE A 91 -7.28 -1.24 -26.87
CA PHE A 91 -7.09 0.22 -26.82
C PHE A 91 -5.80 0.70 -27.48
N GLY A 92 -4.94 -0.22 -27.95
CA GLY A 92 -3.64 0.12 -28.54
C GLY A 92 -2.65 0.69 -27.53
N VAL A 93 -2.88 0.48 -26.23
CA VAL A 93 -2.04 1.05 -25.17
C VAL A 93 -1.02 0.01 -24.71
N GLN A 94 0.21 0.13 -25.20
CA GLN A 94 1.31 -0.71 -24.76
C GLN A 94 1.86 -0.21 -23.41
N LEU A 95 1.73 -1.04 -22.37
CA LEU A 95 2.30 -0.78 -21.05
C LEU A 95 3.80 -1.12 -21.03
N LEU A 96 4.59 -0.39 -20.25
CA LEU A 96 6.03 -0.66 -20.09
C LEU A 96 6.27 -1.95 -19.29
N ARG A 97 5.35 -2.26 -18.37
CA ARG A 97 5.33 -3.51 -17.60
C ARG A 97 3.92 -3.91 -17.21
N PRO A 98 3.67 -5.20 -16.95
CA PRO A 98 2.40 -5.64 -16.40
C PRO A 98 2.08 -4.97 -15.05
N PRO A 99 0.90 -4.36 -14.89
CA PRO A 99 0.46 -3.86 -13.60
C PRO A 99 0.10 -5.02 -12.69
N MET A 100 0.36 -4.91 -11.38
CA MET A 100 -0.04 -5.96 -10.45
C MET A 100 -1.57 -6.03 -10.39
N ALA A 101 -2.12 -7.20 -10.66
CA ALA A 101 -3.52 -7.51 -10.38
C ALA A 101 -3.58 -8.06 -8.96
N ARG A 102 -4.27 -7.36 -8.06
CA ARG A 102 -4.48 -7.81 -6.68
C ARG A 102 -5.93 -8.20 -6.48
N ALA A 103 -6.16 -9.50 -6.31
CA ALA A 103 -7.36 -10.03 -5.69
C ALA A 103 -7.24 -9.96 -4.15
N LYS A 104 -8.37 -10.01 -3.42
CA LYS A 104 -8.39 -9.99 -1.95
C LYS A 104 -7.46 -11.07 -1.37
N PRO A 105 -6.64 -10.77 -0.35
CA PRO A 105 -5.85 -11.80 0.31
C PRO A 105 -6.78 -12.77 1.07
N THR A 106 -6.52 -14.07 0.94
CA THR A 106 -7.18 -15.11 1.72
C THR A 106 -6.51 -15.24 3.10
N SER A 107 -7.34 -15.51 4.12
CA SER A 107 -7.17 -15.08 5.50
C SER A 107 -6.09 -15.80 6.35
N TYR A 108 -5.07 -16.46 5.78
CA TYR A 108 -4.24 -17.42 6.53
C TYR A 108 -2.78 -17.01 6.84
N GLU A 109 -2.24 -15.90 6.30
CA GLU A 109 -0.84 -15.51 6.56
C GLU A 109 -0.60 -14.79 7.91
N ALA A 110 -1.67 -14.48 8.66
CA ALA A 110 -1.61 -13.68 9.89
C ALA A 110 -0.92 -14.39 11.09
N VAL A 111 -0.72 -15.70 11.04
CA VAL A 111 -0.25 -16.46 12.21
C VAL A 111 1.29 -16.46 12.36
N SER A 112 2.03 -16.15 11.29
CA SER A 112 3.50 -16.14 11.30
C SER A 112 4.10 -14.89 11.98
N MET A 113 3.34 -13.80 12.09
CA MET A 113 3.81 -12.51 12.63
C MET A 113 3.84 -12.45 14.17
N SER A 114 3.06 -13.29 14.85
CA SER A 114 2.91 -13.22 16.31
C SER A 114 4.14 -13.67 17.10
N LEU A 115 4.92 -14.62 16.56
CA LEU A 115 6.14 -15.12 17.20
C LEU A 115 7.32 -14.14 17.10
N ALA A 116 7.37 -13.31 16.04
CA ALA A 116 8.43 -12.33 15.84
C ALA A 116 8.32 -11.12 16.80
N LEU A 117 7.11 -10.80 17.27
CA LEU A 117 6.85 -9.67 18.17
C LEU A 117 7.31 -9.94 19.61
N ILE A 118 7.30 -11.20 20.03
CA ILE A 118 7.72 -11.60 21.39
C ILE A 118 9.23 -11.32 21.58
N PHE A 119 10.06 -11.58 20.55
CA PHE A 119 11.51 -11.30 20.60
C PHE A 119 11.87 -9.81 20.47
N ALA A 120 11.04 -8.99 19.82
CA ALA A 120 11.31 -7.56 19.63
C ALA A 120 11.04 -6.71 20.89
N SER A 121 10.23 -7.22 21.82
CA SER A 121 9.79 -6.52 23.03
C SER A 121 10.93 -6.19 24.01
N LEU A 122 11.97 -7.02 24.10
CA LEU A 122 13.11 -6.77 24.99
C LEU A 122 14.06 -5.64 24.51
N SER A 123 14.04 -5.26 23.23
CA SER A 123 14.91 -4.20 22.68
C SER A 123 14.22 -2.83 22.51
N MET A 124 12.89 -2.80 22.66
CA MET A 124 12.06 -1.66 22.24
C MET A 124 12.12 -0.44 23.19
N SER A 125 12.52 -0.61 24.45
CA SER A 125 12.53 0.49 25.42
C SER A 125 13.54 1.60 25.10
N VAL A 126 14.52 1.36 24.22
CA VAL A 126 15.55 2.36 23.84
C VAL A 126 15.21 3.09 22.53
N ILE A 127 14.28 2.58 21.71
CA ILE A 127 13.93 3.15 20.39
C ILE A 127 12.61 3.95 20.49
N VAL A 128 12.36 4.60 21.62
CA VAL A 128 11.45 5.76 21.66
C VAL A 128 12.18 6.95 21.05
N SER A 129 12.44 6.90 19.75
CA SER A 129 12.62 8.11 18.96
C SER A 129 11.34 8.32 18.16
N ARG A 130 10.50 9.21 18.68
CA ARG A 130 9.45 9.89 17.92
C ARG A 130 10.09 10.45 16.64
N ARG A 131 10.02 9.72 15.52
CA ARG A 131 10.41 10.26 14.21
C ARG A 131 9.42 9.77 13.17
N ARG A 132 8.57 10.72 12.77
CA ARG A 132 7.48 10.63 11.80
C ARG A 132 7.78 9.55 10.76
N ARG A 133 7.02 8.44 10.81
CA ARG A 133 6.86 7.53 9.67
C ARG A 133 6.59 8.43 8.46
N ARG A 134 7.41 8.36 7.41
CA ARG A 134 6.97 8.87 6.10
C ARG A 134 5.70 8.09 5.79
N ARG A 135 4.55 8.77 5.88
CA ARG A 135 3.26 8.17 5.57
C ARG A 135 3.35 7.71 4.13
N ARG A 136 3.23 6.40 3.92
CA ARG A 136 2.93 5.88 2.60
C ARG A 136 1.56 6.44 2.26
N SER A 137 1.36 6.95 1.05
CA SER A 137 0.07 7.49 0.66
C SER A 137 -0.40 6.86 -0.63
N VAL A 138 -1.71 6.63 -0.71
CA VAL A 138 -2.42 6.23 -1.92
C VAL A 138 -3.42 7.33 -2.23
N ARG A 139 -3.47 7.74 -3.50
CA ARG A 139 -4.32 8.82 -3.97
C ARG A 139 -5.40 8.25 -4.88
N PHE A 140 -6.63 8.63 -4.63
CA PHE A 140 -7.80 8.29 -5.43
C PHE A 140 -8.31 9.53 -6.13
N PHE A 141 -8.80 9.40 -7.35
CA PHE A 141 -9.50 10.47 -8.06
C PHE A 141 -10.85 9.95 -8.52
N HIS A 142 -11.93 10.63 -8.14
CA HIS A 142 -13.27 10.31 -8.60
C HIS A 142 -14.06 11.60 -8.78
N PRO A 143 -14.69 11.84 -9.95
CA PRO A 143 -15.31 13.14 -10.24
C PRO A 143 -16.46 13.48 -9.27
N TYR A 144 -17.18 12.47 -8.78
CA TYR A 144 -18.32 12.64 -7.87
C TYR A 144 -18.34 11.57 -6.77
N THR A 145 -17.84 11.89 -5.58
CA THR A 145 -17.70 10.94 -4.47
C THR A 145 -18.92 10.82 -3.57
N ASN A 146 -19.98 11.59 -3.84
CA ASN A 146 -21.19 11.62 -3.00
C ASN A 146 -22.50 11.29 -3.77
N ASP A 147 -22.43 11.03 -5.07
CA ASP A 147 -23.59 10.91 -5.97
C ASP A 147 -24.38 9.60 -5.86
N GLY A 148 -23.95 8.64 -5.02
CA GLY A 148 -24.57 7.33 -4.85
C GLY A 148 -24.43 6.41 -6.07
N GLY A 149 -23.56 6.79 -7.01
CA GLY A 149 -23.32 6.07 -8.26
C GLY A 149 -22.51 4.77 -8.05
N GLY A 150 -22.50 3.92 -9.08
CA GLY A 150 -21.73 2.67 -9.05
C GLY A 150 -20.22 2.88 -8.86
N GLY A 151 -19.65 3.92 -9.48
CA GLY A 151 -18.23 4.26 -9.35
C GLY A 151 -17.82 4.67 -7.94
N GLU A 152 -18.70 5.34 -7.21
CA GLU A 152 -18.47 5.75 -5.82
C GLU A 152 -18.37 4.54 -4.88
N ARG A 153 -19.27 3.56 -5.02
CA ARG A 153 -19.22 2.33 -4.20
C ARG A 153 -17.93 1.54 -4.43
N VAL A 154 -17.44 1.54 -5.67
CA VAL A 154 -16.17 0.90 -6.03
C VAL A 154 -15.00 1.64 -5.37
N LEU A 155 -15.03 2.98 -5.36
CA LEU A 155 -14.05 3.80 -4.65
C LEU A 155 -14.04 3.50 -3.15
N TRP A 156 -15.20 3.42 -2.49
CA TRP A 156 -15.24 3.15 -1.05
C TRP A 156 -14.79 1.74 -0.71
N CYS A 157 -15.22 0.73 -1.49
CA CYS A 157 -14.73 -0.64 -1.33
C CYS A 157 -13.20 -0.73 -1.46
N ALA A 158 -12.65 0.02 -2.40
CA ALA A 158 -11.22 0.14 -2.63
C ALA A 158 -10.47 0.80 -1.46
N VAL A 159 -10.98 1.94 -0.98
CA VAL A 159 -10.43 2.65 0.19
C VAL A 159 -10.43 1.73 1.40
N SER A 160 -11.54 1.03 1.67
CA SER A 160 -11.68 0.13 2.81
C SER A 160 -10.74 -1.07 2.69
N ALA A 161 -10.63 -1.71 1.51
CA ALA A 161 -9.69 -2.80 1.30
C ALA A 161 -8.23 -2.38 1.51
N VAL A 162 -7.88 -1.17 1.05
CA VAL A 162 -6.54 -0.60 1.21
C VAL A 162 -6.24 -0.27 2.68
N GLN A 163 -7.23 0.28 3.41
CA GLN A 163 -7.11 0.60 4.84
C GLN A 163 -7.07 -0.66 5.72
N GLU A 164 -7.77 -1.73 5.34
CA GLU A 164 -7.66 -3.04 5.99
C GLU A 164 -6.26 -3.65 5.80
N GLU A 165 -5.67 -3.52 4.61
CA GLU A 165 -4.35 -4.09 4.29
C GLU A 165 -3.19 -3.32 4.95
N ASP A 166 -3.22 -1.99 4.90
CA ASP A 166 -2.21 -1.13 5.53
C ASP A 166 -2.91 0.02 6.28
N PRO A 167 -3.32 -0.18 7.56
CA PRO A 167 -4.02 0.85 8.35
C PRO A 167 -3.15 2.08 8.65
N ASP A 168 -1.83 1.98 8.43
CA ASP A 168 -0.89 3.09 8.53
C ASP A 168 -0.76 3.89 7.21
N LEU A 169 -1.49 3.51 6.16
CA LEU A 169 -1.48 4.13 4.84
C LEU A 169 -2.37 5.38 4.81
N GLU A 170 -1.80 6.50 4.37
CA GLU A 170 -2.51 7.75 4.17
C GLU A 170 -3.28 7.72 2.86
N VAL A 171 -4.59 7.50 2.96
CA VAL A 171 -5.49 7.57 1.81
C VAL A 171 -5.91 9.01 1.57
N LEU A 172 -5.73 9.49 0.34
CA LEU A 172 -6.15 10.82 -0.08
C LEU A 172 -7.14 10.67 -1.25
N VAL A 173 -8.36 11.16 -1.11
CA VAL A 173 -9.38 11.11 -2.17
C VAL A 173 -9.55 12.53 -2.73
N PHE A 174 -9.36 12.67 -4.04
CA PHE A 174 -9.63 13.90 -4.78
C PHE A 174 -10.96 13.77 -5.49
N THR A 175 -11.83 14.75 -5.25
CA THR A 175 -13.16 14.81 -5.82
C THR A 175 -13.45 16.19 -6.40
N GLY A 176 -14.34 16.22 -7.39
CA GLY A 176 -14.82 17.45 -8.01
C GLY A 176 -16.09 18.01 -7.36
N ASP A 177 -16.68 17.29 -6.40
CA ASP A 177 -17.84 17.71 -5.63
C ASP A 177 -17.44 18.36 -4.29
N ASP A 178 -18.38 19.05 -3.65
CA ASP A 178 -18.19 19.75 -2.36
C ASP A 178 -18.10 18.79 -1.15
N ALA A 179 -17.69 17.53 -1.35
CA ALA A 179 -17.66 16.53 -0.28
C ALA A 179 -16.68 16.91 0.84
N THR A 180 -17.14 16.83 2.09
CA THR A 180 -16.32 17.13 3.27
C THR A 180 -15.64 15.86 3.78
N PRO A 181 -14.50 15.97 4.50
CA PRO A 181 -13.83 14.80 5.08
C PRO A 181 -14.74 13.93 5.97
N GLU A 182 -15.73 14.54 6.61
CA GLU A 182 -16.71 13.87 7.47
C GLU A 182 -17.70 13.03 6.64
N SER A 183 -18.27 13.59 5.55
CA SER A 183 -19.18 12.85 4.66
C SER A 183 -18.49 11.70 3.93
N LEU A 184 -17.20 11.84 3.66
CA LEU A 184 -16.34 10.80 3.09
C LEU A 184 -16.11 9.65 4.09
N SER A 185 -15.87 9.97 5.36
CA SER A 185 -15.59 8.97 6.41
C SER A 185 -16.78 8.06 6.74
N SER A 186 -18.01 8.57 6.66
CA SER A 186 -19.20 7.77 6.91
C SER A 186 -19.47 6.73 5.82
N ARG A 187 -19.18 7.05 4.55
CA ARG A 187 -19.46 6.16 3.41
C ARG A 187 -18.42 5.07 3.20
N ALA A 188 -17.21 5.24 3.73
CA ALA A 188 -16.21 4.16 3.74
C ALA A 188 -16.64 2.95 4.60
N LEU A 189 -17.61 3.13 5.50
CA LEU A 189 -18.06 2.14 6.47
C LEU A 189 -19.39 1.46 6.10
N ASP A 190 -20.07 1.95 5.06
CA ASP A 190 -21.35 1.42 4.53
C ASP A 190 -21.12 0.34 3.45
#